data_AF-A0A7W1WJP4-F1
#
_entry.id   AF-A0A7W1WJP4-F1
#
_cell.length_a   1.000
_cell.length_b   1.000
_cell.length_c   1.000
_cell.angle_alpha   90.00
_cell.angle_beta   90.00
_cell.angle_gamma   90.00
#
_symmetry.space_group_name_H-M   'P 1'
#
loop_
_entity.id
_entity.type
_entity.pdbx_description
1 polymer ?
#
loop_
_entity_poly.entity_id
_entity_poly.type
_entity_poly.pdbx_seq_one_letter_code
_entity_poly.pdbx_strand_id
1 'polypeptide(L)'
;MKIVQSILARNGLQHPDGRPLYAYGVTDAERETLGSFLRMRIAMGGLTPSTAQGFVLWAAEHIRTGFRGGQLSWEFVFEGIALDYDRPAAIELTDRGLAAWRRKLRRSDHGHREFLYTLLAEGGLPDLALANAPRYRGALLRLVSAIEAEGALGVSIADTVALRLVDDLPQVLRIGEQARLMAELALAIVAARNLLPGDMVVEAAEPWLDANHPGWRQALPLRLSQEAFEALVRPVLISERSGERPTPVLVRRQLRKQPGGPWLGVAEIPERAFLPHANLSGVDHHLRLRLTNDTGAGFLGIPAEGGWELVRNAGRGALLMPAAPDEPVFLNAHADGRFLARIVIDAGQPAPDEAPSLWRAVDADAEFPEILVPLSGRGLTRAGPRCSWALKAMARCGRLARMCAQKRWPACWGGASQNGKMQV
;
A
#
# COMPACT_ATOMS: atom_id res chain seq x y z
N MET A 1 18.47 35.59 -1.20
CA MET A 1 19.47 35.40 -2.29
C MET A 1 18.88 35.96 -3.57
N LYS A 2 19.63 36.69 -4.41
CA LYS A 2 19.09 37.33 -5.63
C LYS A 2 18.40 36.32 -6.56
N ILE A 3 18.98 35.14 -6.76
CA ILE A 3 18.40 34.07 -7.59
C ILE A 3 17.03 33.60 -7.08
N VAL A 4 16.87 33.43 -5.76
CA VAL A 4 15.58 33.04 -5.15
C VAL A 4 14.53 34.14 -5.35
N GLN A 5 14.93 35.42 -5.26
CA GLN A 5 14.04 36.55 -5.55
C GLN A 5 13.62 36.59 -7.03
N SER A 6 14.54 36.28 -7.95
CA SER A 6 14.23 36.19 -9.39
C SER A 6 13.19 35.10 -9.68
N ILE A 7 13.35 33.92 -9.06
CA ILE A 7 12.40 32.81 -9.18
C ILE A 7 11.03 33.22 -8.65
N LEU A 8 10.97 33.88 -7.48
CA LEU A 8 9.71 34.41 -6.93
C LEU A 8 9.06 35.44 -7.86
N ALA A 9 9.83 36.41 -8.36
CA ALA A 9 9.34 37.47 -9.23
C ALA A 9 8.77 36.92 -10.56
N ARG A 10 9.42 35.92 -11.16
CA ARG A 10 8.90 35.22 -12.35
C ARG A 10 7.54 34.56 -12.09
N ASN A 11 7.32 34.08 -10.87
CA ASN A 11 6.05 33.50 -10.43
C ASN A 11 5.01 34.55 -10.00
N GLY A 12 5.27 35.85 -10.19
CA GLY A 12 4.39 36.93 -9.76
C GLY A 12 4.36 37.15 -8.24
N LEU A 13 5.38 36.68 -7.52
CA LEU A 13 5.44 36.69 -6.07
C LEU A 13 6.54 37.62 -5.55
N GLN A 14 6.25 38.34 -4.47
CA GLN A 14 7.26 39.07 -3.69
C GLN A 14 7.81 38.22 -2.53
N HIS A 15 7.01 37.28 -2.04
CA HIS A 15 7.32 36.43 -0.89
C HIS A 15 6.80 35.01 -1.15
N PRO A 16 7.40 33.98 -0.54
CA PRO A 16 6.83 32.63 -0.55
C PRO A 16 5.38 32.62 -0.05
N ASP A 17 4.49 31.97 -0.80
CA ASP A 17 3.06 31.91 -0.52
C ASP A 17 2.62 30.57 0.09
N GLY A 18 3.56 29.63 0.27
CA GLY A 18 3.27 28.29 0.79
C GLY A 18 2.99 27.25 -0.28
N ARG A 19 3.02 27.62 -1.57
CA ARG A 19 2.97 26.63 -2.65
C ARG A 19 4.19 25.70 -2.55
N PRO A 20 4.07 24.44 -3.00
CA PRO A 20 5.15 23.48 -2.90
C PRO A 20 6.33 23.84 -3.82
N LEU A 21 7.51 23.30 -3.51
CA LEU A 21 8.76 23.79 -4.11
C LEU A 21 8.87 23.57 -5.63
N TYR A 22 8.38 22.46 -6.17
CA TYR A 22 8.35 22.22 -7.62
C TYR A 22 7.52 23.29 -8.39
N ALA A 23 6.50 23.87 -7.76
CA ALA A 23 5.58 24.81 -8.40
C ALA A 23 6.20 26.18 -8.68
N TYR A 24 7.42 26.43 -8.19
CA TYR A 24 8.20 27.60 -8.56
C TYR A 24 8.93 27.42 -9.90
N GLY A 25 8.97 26.20 -10.45
CA GLY A 25 9.47 25.90 -11.80
C GLY A 25 10.95 26.23 -12.00
N VAL A 26 11.81 25.81 -11.08
CA VAL A 26 13.25 26.08 -11.15
C VAL A 26 13.83 25.50 -12.44
N THR A 27 14.50 26.33 -13.24
CA THR A 27 15.15 25.86 -14.49
C THR A 27 16.52 25.22 -14.19
N ASP A 28 17.06 24.44 -15.12
CA ASP A 28 18.40 23.87 -14.97
C ASP A 28 19.48 24.94 -14.72
N ALA A 29 19.43 26.06 -15.46
CA ALA A 29 20.36 27.18 -15.29
C ALA A 29 20.22 27.86 -13.92
N GLU A 30 18.98 28.02 -13.42
CA GLU A 30 18.73 28.54 -12.08
C GLU A 30 19.23 27.58 -11.00
N ARG A 31 19.03 26.26 -11.18
CA ARG A 31 19.52 25.22 -10.28
C ARG A 31 21.04 25.22 -10.20
N GLU A 32 21.74 25.29 -11.33
CA GLU A 32 23.21 25.35 -11.37
C GLU A 32 23.77 26.60 -10.69
N THR A 33 23.18 27.75 -11.00
CA THR A 33 23.52 29.04 -10.38
C THR A 33 23.30 28.99 -8.87
N LEU A 34 22.13 28.49 -8.45
CA LEU A 34 21.77 28.36 -7.04
C LEU A 34 22.72 27.39 -6.31
N GLY A 35 23.06 26.25 -6.92
CA GLY A 35 24.00 25.26 -6.39
C GLY A 35 25.38 25.85 -6.13
N SER A 36 25.89 26.65 -7.07
CA SER A 36 27.20 27.32 -6.93
C SER A 36 27.24 28.32 -5.76
N PHE A 37 26.18 29.12 -5.60
CA PHE A 37 26.06 30.01 -4.43
C PHE A 37 25.92 29.25 -3.12
N LEU A 38 25.15 28.16 -3.11
CA LEU A 38 24.95 27.33 -1.92
C LEU A 38 26.27 26.69 -1.49
N ARG A 39 27.01 26.10 -2.43
CA ARG A 39 28.34 25.51 -2.18
C ARG A 39 29.25 26.51 -1.48
N MET A 40 29.42 27.69 -2.05
CA MET A 40 30.27 28.73 -1.47
C MET A 40 29.82 29.12 -0.06
N ARG A 41 28.53 29.39 0.15
CA ARG A 41 28.02 29.88 1.44
C ARG A 41 28.09 28.81 2.53
N ILE A 42 27.73 27.56 2.21
CA ILE A 42 27.74 26.46 3.18
C ILE A 42 29.18 26.06 3.53
N ALA A 43 30.10 26.04 2.56
CA ALA A 43 31.53 25.78 2.83
C ALA A 43 32.14 26.80 3.80
N MET A 44 31.66 28.04 3.80
CA MET A 44 32.06 29.08 4.77
C MET A 44 31.27 29.03 6.09
N GLY A 45 30.50 27.97 6.35
CA GLY A 45 29.66 27.81 7.55
C GLY A 45 28.37 28.65 7.56
N GLY A 46 27.98 29.24 6.43
CA GLY A 46 26.88 30.20 6.32
C GLY A 46 25.48 29.56 6.27
N LEU A 47 24.95 29.09 7.39
CA LEU A 47 23.60 28.49 7.53
C LEU A 47 22.46 29.52 7.70
N THR A 48 22.58 30.67 7.04
CA THR A 48 21.61 31.79 7.16
C THR A 48 20.21 31.40 6.68
N PRO A 49 19.13 32.09 7.11
CA PRO A 49 17.78 31.82 6.61
C PRO A 49 17.67 31.87 5.08
N SER A 50 18.41 32.80 4.45
CA SER A 50 18.47 32.90 2.99
C SER A 50 19.19 31.74 2.33
N THR A 51 20.20 31.14 2.99
CA THR A 51 20.88 29.93 2.53
C THR A 51 19.97 28.72 2.66
N ALA A 52 19.31 28.57 3.81
CA ALA A 52 18.35 27.49 4.06
C ALA A 52 17.18 27.52 3.07
N GLN A 53 16.63 28.70 2.79
CA GLN A 53 15.58 28.89 1.78
C GLN A 53 16.05 28.45 0.39
N GLY A 54 17.25 28.85 -0.03
CA GLY A 54 17.82 28.40 -1.30
C GLY A 54 18.10 26.90 -1.33
N PHE A 55 18.61 26.33 -0.22
CA PHE A 55 19.00 24.94 -0.11
C PHE A 55 17.84 23.99 -0.37
N VAL A 56 16.68 24.19 0.29
CA VAL A 56 15.55 23.27 0.11
C VAL A 56 14.97 23.32 -1.30
N LEU A 57 14.96 24.51 -1.91
CA LEU A 57 14.50 24.70 -3.28
C LEU A 57 15.43 23.96 -4.26
N TRP A 58 16.74 24.13 -4.07
CA TRP A 58 17.75 23.43 -4.86
C TRP A 58 17.71 21.91 -4.65
N ALA A 59 17.63 21.44 -3.41
CA ALA A 59 17.69 20.03 -3.07
C ALA A 59 16.47 19.28 -3.61
N ALA A 60 15.26 19.85 -3.47
CA ALA A 60 14.05 19.30 -4.04
C ALA A 60 14.17 19.13 -5.56
N GLU A 61 14.69 20.15 -6.25
CA GLU A 61 14.90 20.11 -7.69
C GLU A 61 16.02 19.13 -8.11
N HIS A 62 17.12 19.08 -7.36
CA HIS A 62 18.22 18.15 -7.61
C HIS A 62 17.78 16.69 -7.49
N ILE A 63 16.96 16.39 -6.48
CA ILE A 63 16.34 15.06 -6.31
C ILE A 63 15.43 14.76 -7.51
N ARG A 64 14.56 15.70 -7.92
CA ARG A 64 13.63 15.52 -9.03
C ARG A 64 14.33 15.15 -10.34
N THR A 65 15.43 15.82 -10.68
CA THR A 65 16.11 15.65 -11.96
C THR A 65 17.25 14.63 -11.95
N GLY A 66 17.90 14.44 -10.79
CA GLY A 66 19.13 13.65 -10.67
C GLY A 66 18.94 12.26 -10.08
N PHE A 67 17.89 12.04 -9.30
CA PHE A 67 17.73 10.79 -8.56
C PHE A 67 17.17 9.67 -9.45
N ARG A 68 17.97 8.62 -9.65
CA ARG A 68 17.67 7.52 -10.59
C ARG A 68 16.93 6.34 -9.96
N GLY A 69 16.33 6.54 -8.78
CA GLY A 69 15.88 5.46 -7.92
C GLY A 69 16.99 5.00 -6.98
N GLY A 70 16.62 4.30 -5.91
CA GLY A 70 17.58 3.93 -4.86
C GLY A 70 17.06 4.31 -3.48
N GLN A 71 17.87 4.00 -2.46
CA GLN A 71 17.71 4.63 -1.16
C GLN A 71 18.19 6.07 -1.29
N LEU A 72 17.29 7.03 -1.11
CA LEU A 72 17.67 8.44 -1.10
C LEU A 72 18.51 8.71 0.15
N SER A 73 19.69 9.29 -0.04
CA SER A 73 20.62 9.56 1.05
C SER A 73 21.00 11.05 1.07
N TRP A 74 21.56 11.50 2.20
CA TRP A 74 22.06 12.87 2.28
C TRP A 74 23.33 13.07 1.48
N GLU A 75 24.13 12.01 1.34
CA GLU A 75 25.32 11.97 0.51
C GLU A 75 24.99 12.37 -0.93
N PHE A 76 23.94 11.81 -1.52
CA PHE A 76 23.46 12.21 -2.85
C PHE A 76 23.19 13.73 -2.95
N VAL A 77 22.53 14.31 -1.95
CA VAL A 77 22.18 15.74 -1.94
C VAL A 77 23.43 16.62 -1.79
N PHE A 78 24.35 16.25 -0.91
CA PHE A 78 25.56 17.03 -0.62
C PHE A 78 26.61 16.90 -1.73
N GLU A 79 26.77 15.72 -2.32
CA GLU A 79 27.60 15.49 -3.52
C GLU A 79 27.11 16.37 -4.68
N GLY A 80 25.80 16.54 -4.85
CA GLY A 80 25.23 17.39 -5.89
C GLY A 80 25.60 18.89 -5.79
N ILE A 81 25.96 19.39 -4.60
CA ILE A 81 26.55 20.72 -4.39
C ILE A 81 28.07 20.66 -4.14
N ALA A 82 28.70 19.51 -4.34
CA ALA A 82 30.13 19.27 -4.13
C ALA A 82 30.60 19.68 -2.72
N LEU A 83 29.88 19.20 -1.70
CA LEU A 83 30.24 19.29 -0.28
C LEU A 83 30.19 17.90 0.35
N ASP A 84 30.94 17.74 1.44
CA ASP A 84 30.82 16.55 2.29
C ASP A 84 29.53 16.62 3.11
N TYR A 85 28.91 15.46 3.33
CA TYR A 85 27.70 15.39 4.13
C TYR A 85 27.96 15.81 5.59
N ASP A 86 27.24 16.86 6.00
CA ASP A 86 27.17 17.33 7.38
C ASP A 86 25.72 17.24 7.89
N ARG A 87 25.50 16.31 8.83
CA ARG A 87 24.16 16.03 9.38
C ARG A 87 23.54 17.23 10.11
N PRO A 88 24.22 17.90 11.07
CA PRO A 88 23.76 19.16 11.64
C PRO A 88 23.33 20.18 10.58
N ALA A 89 24.17 20.44 9.58
CA ALA A 89 23.86 21.40 8.53
C ALA A 89 22.65 20.97 7.69
N ALA A 90 22.57 19.69 7.32
CA ALA A 90 21.45 19.13 6.55
C ALA A 90 20.10 19.37 7.25
N ILE A 91 20.04 19.07 8.55
CA ILE A 91 18.83 19.23 9.36
C ILE A 91 18.48 20.71 9.49
N GLU A 92 19.43 21.57 9.81
CA GLU A 92 19.19 23.00 10.03
C GLU A 92 18.76 23.72 8.75
N LEU A 93 19.44 23.47 7.63
CA LEU A 93 19.10 24.03 6.33
C LEU A 93 17.71 23.58 5.89
N THR A 94 17.35 22.32 6.12
CA THR A 94 16.06 21.80 5.69
C THR A 94 14.92 22.32 6.53
N ASP A 95 15.04 22.27 7.86
CA ASP A 95 13.99 22.72 8.77
C ASP A 95 13.69 24.22 8.59
N ARG A 96 14.74 25.06 8.58
CA ARG A 96 14.61 26.50 8.35
C ARG A 96 14.16 26.85 6.95
N GLY A 97 14.66 26.12 5.95
CA GLY A 97 14.30 26.33 4.55
C GLY A 97 12.82 26.08 4.31
N LEU A 98 12.31 24.93 4.75
CA LEU A 98 10.89 24.59 4.64
C LEU A 98 10.02 25.63 5.35
N ALA A 99 10.39 26.05 6.56
CA ALA A 99 9.69 27.11 7.29
C ALA A 99 9.66 28.44 6.52
N ALA A 100 10.78 28.83 5.89
CA ALA A 100 10.86 30.04 5.06
C ALA A 100 9.95 29.98 3.83
N TRP A 101 9.70 28.80 3.28
CA TRP A 101 8.73 28.57 2.21
C TRP A 101 7.30 28.31 2.71
N ARG A 102 7.04 28.42 4.03
CA ARG A 102 5.77 28.09 4.69
C ARG A 102 5.33 26.63 4.46
N ARG A 103 6.30 25.72 4.32
CA ARG A 103 6.10 24.28 4.14
C ARG A 103 6.27 23.54 5.46
N LYS A 104 5.45 22.52 5.68
CA LYS A 104 5.53 21.67 6.87
C LYS A 104 6.47 20.50 6.60
N LEU A 105 7.34 20.23 7.57
CA LEU A 105 8.16 19.02 7.57
C LEU A 105 7.28 17.79 7.83
N ARG A 106 7.40 16.78 6.97
CA ARG A 106 6.67 15.52 7.12
C ARG A 106 7.18 14.73 8.32
N ARG A 107 6.28 13.95 8.90
CA ARG A 107 6.57 13.07 10.03
C ARG A 107 6.03 11.68 9.74
N SER A 108 6.79 10.67 10.13
CA SER A 108 6.31 9.30 10.11
C SER A 108 5.18 9.09 11.12
N ASP A 109 4.51 7.94 11.06
CA ASP A 109 3.46 7.58 12.03
C ASP A 109 4.00 7.55 13.48
N HIS A 110 5.28 7.26 13.65
CA HIS A 110 5.97 7.28 14.94
C HIS A 110 6.40 8.70 15.38
N GLY A 111 6.10 9.72 14.57
CA GLY A 111 6.39 11.13 14.86
C GLY A 111 7.82 11.57 14.49
N HIS A 112 8.62 10.68 13.89
CA HIS A 112 9.97 10.99 13.45
C HIS A 112 9.95 11.95 12.26
N ARG A 113 10.86 12.92 12.25
CA ARG A 113 10.98 13.91 11.17
C ARG A 113 11.59 13.26 9.93
N GLU A 114 10.91 13.35 8.79
CA GLU A 114 11.31 12.72 7.52
C GLU A 114 11.82 13.79 6.53
N PHE A 115 13.06 14.24 6.71
CA PHE A 115 13.62 15.36 5.94
C PHE A 115 13.79 15.06 4.45
N LEU A 116 14.50 13.97 4.11
CA LEU A 116 14.74 13.57 2.71
C LEU A 116 13.43 13.25 1.99
N TYR A 117 12.51 12.56 2.68
CA TYR A 117 11.17 12.29 2.15
C TYR A 117 10.39 13.59 1.88
N THR A 118 10.50 14.58 2.77
CA THR A 118 9.88 15.88 2.54
C THR A 118 10.47 16.55 1.31
N LEU A 119 11.80 16.59 1.15
CA LEU A 119 12.44 17.18 -0.02
C LEU A 119 12.07 16.47 -1.32
N LEU A 120 12.00 15.13 -1.31
CA LEU A 120 11.52 14.32 -2.42
C LEU A 120 10.07 14.69 -2.79
N ALA A 121 9.17 14.75 -1.81
CA ALA A 121 7.77 15.08 -2.04
C ALA A 121 7.55 16.55 -2.46
N GLU A 122 8.39 17.48 -2.00
CA GLU A 122 8.36 18.89 -2.39
C GLU A 122 8.93 19.12 -3.80
N GLY A 123 9.85 18.25 -4.26
CA GLY A 123 10.35 18.20 -5.63
C GLY A 123 9.39 17.53 -6.61
N GLY A 124 8.50 16.65 -6.14
CA GLY A 124 7.56 15.90 -6.98
C GLY A 124 8.13 14.56 -7.45
N LEU A 125 7.42 13.87 -8.36
CA LEU A 125 7.91 12.60 -8.92
C LEU A 125 9.20 12.86 -9.75
N PRO A 126 10.26 12.06 -9.59
CA PRO A 126 11.47 12.20 -10.41
C PRO A 126 11.16 12.07 -11.90
N ASP A 127 11.92 12.76 -12.75
CA ASP A 127 11.70 12.76 -14.21
C ASP A 127 11.78 11.35 -14.83
N LEU A 128 12.51 10.44 -14.19
CA LEU A 128 12.55 9.02 -14.57
C LEU A 128 11.17 8.34 -14.47
N ALA A 129 10.30 8.80 -13.58
CA ALA A 129 8.92 8.31 -13.46
C ALA A 129 8.04 8.76 -14.64
N LEU A 130 8.25 9.97 -15.13
CA LEU A 130 7.63 10.49 -16.36
C LEU A 130 8.12 9.75 -17.60
N ALA A 131 9.43 9.55 -17.73
CA ALA A 131 10.04 8.80 -18.84
C ALA A 131 9.52 7.35 -18.94
N ASN A 132 9.06 6.78 -17.83
CA ASN A 132 8.48 5.44 -17.74
C ASN A 132 6.98 5.46 -17.44
N ALA A 133 6.27 6.54 -17.77
CA ALA A 133 4.87 6.76 -17.36
C ALA A 133 3.93 5.55 -17.58
N PRO A 134 4.00 4.79 -18.69
CA PRO A 134 3.15 3.60 -18.87
C PRO A 134 3.33 2.54 -17.76
N ARG A 135 4.56 2.31 -17.30
CA ARG A 135 4.88 1.33 -16.26
C ARG A 135 4.38 1.80 -14.89
N TYR A 136 4.61 3.07 -14.56
CA TYR A 136 4.16 3.68 -13.31
C TYR A 136 2.63 3.77 -13.27
N ARG A 137 1.99 4.18 -14.37
CA ARG A 137 0.53 4.16 -14.52
C ARG A 137 -0.04 2.76 -14.35
N GLY A 138 0.56 1.75 -14.98
CA GLY A 138 0.13 0.36 -14.81
C GLY A 138 0.26 -0.14 -13.36
N ALA A 139 1.29 0.30 -12.64
CA ALA A 139 1.41 0.02 -11.21
C ALA A 139 0.33 0.74 -10.38
N LEU A 140 0.10 2.04 -10.63
CA LEU A 140 -0.97 2.81 -9.98
C LEU A 140 -2.36 2.22 -10.22
N LEU A 141 -2.68 1.80 -11.44
CA LEU A 141 -3.95 1.14 -11.75
C LEU A 141 -4.13 -0.13 -10.91
N ARG A 142 -3.11 -1.00 -10.85
CA ARG A 142 -3.18 -2.21 -10.02
C ARG A 142 -3.33 -1.89 -8.54
N LEU A 143 -2.64 -0.86 -8.05
CA LEU A 143 -2.75 -0.41 -6.66
C LEU A 143 -4.18 0.06 -6.36
N VAL A 144 -4.72 0.96 -7.18
CA VAL A 144 -6.06 1.53 -7.02
C VAL A 144 -7.12 0.43 -7.11
N SER A 145 -7.06 -0.45 -8.11
CA SER A 145 -7.98 -1.58 -8.23
C SER A 145 -7.91 -2.53 -7.03
N ALA A 146 -6.71 -2.82 -6.52
CA ALA A 146 -6.54 -3.67 -5.34
C ALA A 146 -7.15 -3.01 -4.09
N ILE A 147 -6.97 -1.69 -3.90
CA ILE A 147 -7.55 -0.96 -2.78
C ILE A 147 -9.08 -0.88 -2.90
N GLU A 148 -9.61 -0.64 -4.10
CA GLU A 148 -11.06 -0.56 -4.35
C GLU A 148 -11.75 -1.92 -4.19
N ALA A 149 -11.08 -3.02 -4.55
CA ALA A 149 -11.59 -4.38 -4.36
C ALA A 149 -11.81 -4.76 -2.88
N GLU A 150 -11.15 -4.07 -1.95
CA GLU A 150 -11.34 -4.24 -0.50
C GLU A 150 -12.64 -3.58 0.02
N GLY A 151 -13.36 -2.85 -0.84
CA GLY A 151 -14.67 -2.26 -0.53
C GLY A 151 -14.63 -1.14 0.53
N ALA A 152 -15.74 -0.92 1.25
CA ALA A 152 -15.91 0.19 2.20
C ALA A 152 -14.91 0.23 3.37
N LEU A 153 -14.12 -0.82 3.57
CA LEU A 153 -13.04 -0.87 4.58
C LEU A 153 -11.65 -0.52 4.00
N GLY A 154 -11.50 -0.44 2.67
CA GLY A 154 -10.25 -0.10 1.98
C GLY A 154 -9.65 1.25 2.42
N VAL A 155 -10.48 2.19 2.88
CA VAL A 155 -10.03 3.48 3.45
C VAL A 155 -9.32 3.30 4.80
N SER A 156 -9.64 2.25 5.57
CA SER A 156 -9.10 2.01 6.91
C SER A 156 -7.88 1.08 6.95
N ILE A 157 -7.68 0.25 5.92
CA ILE A 157 -6.52 -0.62 5.73
C ILE A 157 -5.62 -0.16 4.57
N ALA A 158 -5.99 0.95 3.96
CA ALA A 158 -5.28 1.73 2.95
C ALA A 158 -3.76 1.62 3.07
N ASP A 159 -3.22 2.06 4.21
CA ASP A 159 -1.77 2.07 4.47
C ASP A 159 -1.16 0.66 4.52
N THR A 160 -1.93 -0.33 4.95
CA THR A 160 -1.48 -1.73 5.07
C THR A 160 -1.52 -2.46 3.73
N VAL A 161 -2.53 -2.18 2.91
CA VAL A 161 -2.64 -2.64 1.51
C VAL A 161 -1.55 -1.99 0.67
N ALA A 162 -1.32 -0.69 0.88
CA ALA A 162 -0.20 0.06 0.32
C ALA A 162 1.16 -0.60 0.61
N LEU A 163 1.46 -0.92 1.87
CA LEU A 163 2.71 -1.59 2.26
C LEU A 163 2.88 -2.98 1.64
N ARG A 164 1.79 -3.74 1.43
CA ARG A 164 1.85 -5.05 0.77
C ARG A 164 2.13 -4.94 -0.72
N LEU A 165 1.47 -4.01 -1.38
CA LEU A 165 1.62 -3.85 -2.83
C LEU A 165 2.96 -3.23 -3.23
N VAL A 166 3.62 -2.50 -2.32
CA VAL A 166 5.01 -2.03 -2.43
C VAL A 166 5.97 -3.21 -2.70
N ASP A 167 5.78 -4.35 -2.03
CA ASP A 167 6.62 -5.54 -2.22
C ASP A 167 6.39 -6.22 -3.59
N ASP A 168 5.15 -6.12 -4.10
CA ASP A 168 4.73 -6.65 -5.40
C ASP A 168 5.06 -5.71 -6.57
N LEU A 169 5.59 -4.52 -6.31
CA LEU A 169 6.05 -3.63 -7.38
C LEU A 169 7.23 -4.28 -8.13
N PRO A 170 7.41 -3.99 -9.44
CA PRO A 170 8.63 -4.38 -10.14
C PRO A 170 9.89 -3.89 -9.41
N GLN A 171 10.98 -4.66 -9.37
CA GLN A 171 12.18 -4.33 -8.55
C GLN A 171 12.70 -2.88 -8.67
N VAL A 172 12.61 -2.28 -9.86
CA VAL A 172 13.02 -0.88 -10.11
C VAL A 172 12.21 0.15 -9.29
N LEU A 173 11.02 -0.25 -8.82
CA LEU A 173 10.09 0.56 -8.03
C LEU A 173 10.03 0.17 -6.54
N ARG A 174 10.69 -0.93 -6.12
CA ARG A 174 10.63 -1.47 -4.74
C ARG A 174 11.45 -0.68 -3.73
N ILE A 175 12.01 0.46 -4.12
CA ILE A 175 12.97 1.15 -3.28
C ILE A 175 12.17 2.10 -2.38
N GLY A 176 12.26 1.84 -1.07
CA GLY A 176 11.15 2.03 -0.11
C GLY A 176 10.43 3.38 -0.12
N GLU A 177 11.14 4.47 -0.43
CA GLU A 177 10.54 5.81 -0.47
C GLU A 177 9.67 6.05 -1.72
N GLN A 178 10.05 5.58 -2.91
CA GLN A 178 9.19 5.73 -4.10
C GLN A 178 7.97 4.82 -4.05
N ALA A 179 8.16 3.60 -3.53
CA ALA A 179 7.07 2.66 -3.36
C ALA A 179 6.02 3.22 -2.39
N ARG A 180 6.47 3.81 -1.28
CA ARG A 180 5.60 4.50 -0.32
C ARG A 180 4.85 5.68 -0.96
N LEU A 181 5.54 6.51 -1.75
CA LEU A 181 4.90 7.62 -2.48
C LEU A 181 3.85 7.15 -3.49
N MET A 182 4.12 6.07 -4.22
CA MET A 182 3.17 5.47 -5.16
C MET A 182 1.93 4.94 -4.47
N ALA A 183 2.11 4.33 -3.30
CA ALA A 183 1.03 3.79 -2.52
C ALA A 183 0.18 4.89 -1.87
N GLU A 184 0.81 5.92 -1.28
CA GLU A 184 0.11 7.12 -0.82
C GLU A 184 -0.68 7.77 -1.97
N LEU A 185 -0.09 7.84 -3.18
CA LEU A 185 -0.75 8.45 -4.33
C LEU A 185 -1.98 7.65 -4.76
N ALA A 186 -1.88 6.32 -4.79
CA ALA A 186 -3.02 5.45 -5.06
C ALA A 186 -4.16 5.66 -4.04
N LEU A 187 -3.82 5.78 -2.75
CA LEU A 187 -4.80 6.04 -1.70
C LEU A 187 -5.51 7.38 -1.87
N ALA A 188 -4.76 8.43 -2.22
CA ALA A 188 -5.36 9.74 -2.48
C ALA A 188 -6.27 9.74 -3.71
N ILE A 189 -5.94 8.96 -4.76
CA ILE A 189 -6.81 8.78 -5.92
C ILE A 189 -8.09 8.03 -5.52
N VAL A 190 -8.00 6.95 -4.74
CA VAL A 190 -9.18 6.24 -4.23
C VAL A 190 -10.04 7.16 -3.38
N ALA A 191 -9.43 7.96 -2.50
CA ALA A 191 -10.15 8.95 -1.71
C ALA A 191 -10.87 9.97 -2.58
N ALA A 192 -10.22 10.49 -3.63
CA ALA A 192 -10.85 11.40 -4.59
C ALA A 192 -12.01 10.73 -5.34
N ARG A 193 -11.85 9.48 -5.77
CA ARG A 193 -12.93 8.70 -6.38
C ARG A 193 -14.10 8.50 -5.42
N ASN A 194 -13.86 8.23 -4.16
CA ASN A 194 -14.93 8.05 -3.17
C ASN A 194 -15.76 9.31 -2.92
N LEU A 195 -15.30 10.50 -3.34
CA LEU A 195 -16.09 11.73 -3.32
C LEU A 195 -17.07 11.84 -4.50
N LEU A 196 -16.82 11.11 -5.58
CA LEU A 196 -17.65 11.17 -6.79
C LEU A 196 -19.01 10.47 -6.57
N PRO A 197 -20.10 11.02 -7.12
CA PRO A 197 -21.38 10.33 -7.23
C PRO A 197 -21.25 8.98 -7.96
N GLY A 198 -22.03 7.97 -7.54
CA GLY A 198 -21.89 6.59 -8.02
C GLY A 198 -22.36 6.34 -9.46
N ASP A 199 -23.19 7.22 -10.02
CA ASP A 199 -23.77 7.15 -11.37
C ASP A 199 -23.09 8.12 -12.36
N MET A 200 -21.96 8.70 -11.97
CA MET A 200 -21.23 9.67 -12.78
C MET A 200 -20.40 9.01 -13.88
N VAL A 201 -20.43 9.59 -15.09
CA VAL A 201 -19.50 9.23 -16.17
C VAL A 201 -18.06 9.62 -15.79
N VAL A 202 -17.11 8.73 -16.03
CA VAL A 202 -15.73 8.87 -15.55
C VAL A 202 -15.01 10.10 -16.08
N GLU A 203 -15.35 10.57 -17.29
CA GLU A 203 -14.79 11.77 -17.90
C GLU A 203 -15.22 13.06 -17.20
N ALA A 204 -16.37 13.04 -16.51
CA ALA A 204 -16.86 14.18 -15.72
C ALA A 204 -16.26 14.25 -14.31
N ALA A 205 -15.49 13.23 -13.90
CA ALA A 205 -14.96 13.12 -12.54
C ALA A 205 -14.08 14.31 -12.15
N GLU A 206 -13.11 14.67 -12.99
CA GLU A 206 -12.17 15.75 -12.71
C GLU A 206 -12.85 17.14 -12.67
N PRO A 207 -13.63 17.57 -13.69
CA PRO A 207 -14.38 18.82 -13.62
C PRO A 207 -15.31 18.92 -12.41
N TRP A 208 -15.94 17.80 -12.03
CA TRP A 208 -16.82 17.77 -10.86
C TRP A 208 -16.04 17.94 -9.55
N LEU A 209 -14.89 17.28 -9.40
CA LEU A 209 -14.01 17.44 -8.24
C LEU A 209 -13.46 18.86 -8.13
N ASP A 210 -13.11 19.49 -9.26
CA ASP A 210 -12.66 20.87 -9.29
C ASP A 210 -13.73 21.85 -8.79
N ALA A 211 -15.00 21.62 -9.17
CA ALA A 211 -16.12 22.46 -8.77
C ALA A 211 -16.57 22.22 -7.31
N ASN A 212 -16.65 20.97 -6.86
CA ASN A 212 -17.24 20.60 -5.56
C ASN A 212 -16.21 20.40 -4.45
N HIS A 213 -14.97 20.08 -4.81
CA HIS A 213 -13.86 19.83 -3.88
C HIS A 213 -12.56 20.51 -4.33
N PRO A 214 -12.51 21.85 -4.48
CA PRO A 214 -11.37 22.58 -5.08
C PRO A 214 -10.00 22.35 -4.40
N GLY A 215 -9.98 21.76 -3.19
CA GLY A 215 -8.77 21.34 -2.48
C GLY A 215 -8.26 19.93 -2.81
N TRP A 216 -8.98 19.12 -3.61
CA TRP A 216 -8.69 17.69 -3.78
C TRP A 216 -7.30 17.43 -4.38
N ARG A 217 -6.89 18.21 -5.40
CA ARG A 217 -5.53 18.14 -5.97
C ARG A 217 -4.44 18.48 -4.94
N GLN A 218 -4.78 19.22 -3.89
CA GLN A 218 -3.88 19.58 -2.80
C GLN A 218 -3.73 18.49 -1.74
N ALA A 219 -4.67 17.55 -1.70
CA ALA A 219 -4.63 16.37 -0.85
C ALA A 219 -3.79 15.23 -1.43
N LEU A 220 -3.41 15.30 -2.71
CA LEU A 220 -2.46 14.36 -3.29
C LEU A 220 -1.12 14.43 -2.51
N PRO A 221 -0.52 13.29 -2.14
CA PRO A 221 0.66 13.23 -1.28
C PRO A 221 1.91 13.71 -2.00
N LEU A 222 1.87 13.65 -3.33
CA LEU A 222 2.85 14.16 -4.24
C LEU A 222 2.23 15.28 -5.02
N ARG A 223 3.03 16.30 -5.23
CA ARG A 223 2.67 17.33 -6.17
C ARG A 223 3.30 17.02 -7.51
N LEU A 224 2.46 17.09 -8.54
CA LEU A 224 2.76 16.64 -9.88
C LEU A 224 2.81 17.87 -10.79
N SER A 225 3.71 17.87 -11.78
CA SER A 225 3.59 18.79 -12.91
C SER A 225 2.30 18.48 -13.68
N GLN A 226 1.85 19.39 -14.55
CA GLN A 226 0.68 19.12 -15.39
C GLN A 226 0.90 17.86 -16.23
N GLU A 227 2.10 17.72 -16.81
CA GLU A 227 2.47 16.57 -17.64
C GLU A 227 2.44 15.27 -16.84
N ALA A 228 2.93 15.28 -15.59
CA ALA A 228 2.90 14.12 -14.71
C ALA A 228 1.50 13.75 -14.26
N PHE A 229 0.67 14.77 -13.99
CA PHE A 229 -0.73 14.56 -13.67
C PHE A 229 -1.48 13.92 -14.85
N GLU A 230 -1.33 14.45 -16.05
CA GLU A 230 -1.94 13.93 -17.29
C GLU A 230 -1.45 12.51 -17.64
N ALA A 231 -0.16 12.23 -17.41
CA ALA A 231 0.42 10.94 -17.78
C ALA A 231 0.11 9.81 -16.77
N LEU A 232 -0.05 10.15 -15.49
CA LEU A 232 -0.11 9.19 -14.38
C LEU A 232 -1.42 9.21 -13.61
N VAL A 233 -1.91 10.39 -13.18
CA VAL A 233 -3.06 10.48 -12.27
C VAL A 233 -4.37 10.53 -13.03
N ARG A 234 -4.50 11.42 -14.03
CA ARG A 234 -5.74 11.59 -14.78
C ARG A 234 -6.25 10.27 -15.38
N PRO A 235 -5.42 9.45 -16.05
CA PRO A 235 -5.87 8.18 -16.64
C PRO A 235 -6.30 7.16 -15.58
N VAL A 236 -5.71 7.22 -14.38
CA VAL A 236 -6.06 6.36 -13.25
C VAL A 236 -7.30 6.89 -12.55
N LEU A 237 -7.56 8.19 -12.53
CA LEU A 237 -8.77 8.78 -11.94
C LEU A 237 -10.00 8.44 -12.79
N ILE A 238 -9.89 8.63 -14.11
CA ILE A 238 -10.97 8.42 -15.08
C ILE A 238 -11.03 6.98 -15.62
N SER A 239 -10.19 6.06 -15.12
CA SER A 239 -10.36 4.66 -15.50
C SER A 239 -11.73 4.19 -15.03
N GLU A 240 -12.32 3.24 -15.75
CA GLU A 240 -13.45 2.49 -15.20
C GLU A 240 -13.04 2.00 -13.80
N ARG A 241 -13.90 2.26 -12.81
CA ARG A 241 -13.79 1.50 -11.56
C ARG A 241 -13.93 0.05 -11.99
N SER A 242 -13.18 -0.85 -11.38
CA SER A 242 -13.39 -2.28 -11.61
C SER A 242 -14.77 -2.66 -11.06
N GLY A 243 -15.78 -2.37 -11.85
CA GLY A 243 -17.18 -2.27 -11.49
C GLY A 243 -18.01 -3.10 -12.46
N GLU A 244 -17.62 -4.37 -12.63
CA GLU A 244 -18.61 -5.44 -12.75
C GLU A 244 -17.95 -6.82 -12.53
N ARG A 245 -18.52 -7.51 -11.54
CA ARG A 245 -18.05 -8.72 -10.83
C ARG A 245 -16.82 -8.48 -9.95
N PRO A 246 -16.98 -8.46 -8.61
CA PRO A 246 -15.83 -8.69 -7.75
C PRO A 246 -15.20 -9.99 -8.24
N THR A 247 -13.92 -9.97 -8.64
CA THR A 247 -13.19 -11.21 -8.90
C THR A 247 -13.39 -12.03 -7.64
N PRO A 248 -14.16 -13.13 -7.70
CA PRO A 248 -14.58 -13.77 -6.48
C PRO A 248 -13.33 -14.37 -5.87
N VAL A 249 -12.92 -13.79 -4.73
CA VAL A 249 -11.72 -14.16 -4.00
C VAL A 249 -11.66 -15.68 -3.93
N LEU A 250 -10.61 -16.26 -4.51
CA LEU A 250 -10.49 -17.72 -4.65
C LEU A 250 -10.55 -18.41 -3.28
N VAL A 251 -9.99 -17.79 -2.24
CA VAL A 251 -10.03 -18.27 -0.85
C VAL A 251 -10.25 -17.12 0.15
N ARG A 252 -11.22 -17.27 1.04
CA ARG A 252 -11.45 -16.38 2.19
C ARG A 252 -11.03 -17.09 3.47
N ARG A 253 -10.04 -16.54 4.18
CA ARG A 253 -9.65 -17.06 5.49
C ARG A 253 -10.63 -16.62 6.57
N GLN A 254 -10.93 -17.52 7.49
CA GLN A 254 -11.79 -17.29 8.64
C GLN A 254 -11.23 -17.98 9.88
N LEU A 255 -11.51 -17.40 11.04
CA LEU A 255 -11.54 -18.14 12.30
C LEU A 255 -13.00 -18.35 12.66
N ARG A 256 -13.38 -19.59 12.94
CA ARG A 256 -14.74 -19.91 13.40
C ARG A 256 -14.69 -20.45 14.82
N LYS A 257 -15.53 -19.90 15.70
CA LYS A 257 -15.63 -20.32 17.09
C LYS A 257 -16.44 -21.60 17.15
N GLN A 258 -15.90 -22.65 17.75
CA GLN A 258 -16.69 -23.84 18.04
C GLN A 258 -17.59 -23.61 19.27
N PRO A 259 -18.80 -24.18 19.31
CA PRO A 259 -19.64 -24.17 20.50
C PRO A 259 -18.88 -24.77 21.70
N GLY A 260 -18.60 -23.95 22.72
CA GLY A 260 -17.83 -24.37 23.90
C GLY A 260 -16.36 -24.73 23.65
N GLY A 261 -15.84 -24.51 22.44
CA GLY A 261 -14.53 -24.98 22.00
C GLY A 261 -13.59 -23.87 21.51
N PRO A 262 -12.41 -24.25 20.99
CA PRO A 262 -11.43 -23.31 20.47
C PRO A 262 -11.88 -22.68 19.14
N TRP A 263 -11.16 -21.64 18.72
CA TRP A 263 -11.26 -21.11 17.36
C TRP A 263 -10.56 -22.03 16.37
N LEU A 264 -11.20 -22.31 15.23
CA LEU A 264 -10.63 -23.09 14.14
C LEU A 264 -10.36 -22.22 12.92
N GLY A 265 -9.17 -22.38 12.34
CA GLY A 265 -8.84 -21.82 11.04
C GLY A 265 -9.61 -22.54 9.93
N VAL A 266 -10.25 -21.75 9.07
CA VAL A 266 -11.03 -22.23 7.94
C VAL A 266 -10.65 -21.44 6.70
N ALA A 267 -10.35 -22.15 5.62
CA ALA A 267 -10.30 -21.60 4.28
C ALA A 267 -11.65 -21.83 3.60
N GLU A 268 -12.36 -20.76 3.30
CA GLU A 268 -13.62 -20.78 2.57
C GLU A 268 -13.36 -20.51 1.09
N ILE A 269 -13.71 -21.45 0.21
CA ILE A 269 -13.75 -21.22 -1.23
C ILE A 269 -15.21 -20.90 -1.59
N PRO A 270 -15.53 -19.64 -1.94
CA PRO A 270 -16.91 -19.23 -2.20
C PRO A 270 -17.50 -19.92 -3.43
N GLU A 271 -18.83 -19.91 -3.54
CA GLU A 271 -19.47 -20.29 -4.79
C GLU A 271 -19.03 -19.34 -5.90
N ARG A 272 -18.83 -19.90 -7.11
CA ARG A 272 -18.39 -19.14 -8.29
C ARG A 272 -17.04 -18.47 -8.10
N ALA A 273 -16.18 -18.98 -7.20
CA ALA A 273 -14.79 -18.55 -7.09
C ALA A 273 -14.09 -18.58 -8.45
N PHE A 274 -13.08 -17.72 -8.65
CA PHE A 274 -12.38 -17.62 -9.92
C PHE A 274 -10.93 -18.06 -9.75
N LEU A 275 -10.50 -19.02 -10.58
CA LEU A 275 -9.12 -19.51 -10.62
C LEU A 275 -8.39 -18.90 -11.83
N PRO A 276 -7.43 -18.00 -11.63
CA PRO A 276 -6.64 -17.43 -12.72
C PRO A 276 -5.80 -18.46 -13.48
N HIS A 277 -5.54 -18.23 -14.77
CA HIS A 277 -4.60 -19.04 -15.57
C HIS A 277 -3.20 -19.13 -14.93
N ALA A 278 -2.78 -18.08 -14.20
CA ALA A 278 -1.48 -18.04 -13.53
C ALA A 278 -1.27 -19.16 -12.50
N ASN A 279 -2.34 -19.71 -11.92
CA ASN A 279 -2.26 -20.83 -10.98
C ASN A 279 -2.00 -22.17 -11.69
N LEU A 280 -2.19 -22.25 -13.01
CA LEU A 280 -2.02 -23.46 -13.84
C LEU A 280 -1.31 -23.11 -15.15
N SER A 281 -0.02 -22.84 -15.08
CA SER A 281 0.80 -22.56 -16.28
C SER A 281 0.97 -23.78 -17.17
N GLY A 282 0.82 -23.61 -18.48
CA GLY A 282 1.07 -24.68 -19.47
C GLY A 282 -0.08 -25.67 -19.65
N VAL A 283 -1.26 -25.38 -19.09
CA VAL A 283 -2.50 -26.10 -19.33
C VAL A 283 -3.32 -25.35 -20.37
N ASP A 284 -3.96 -26.06 -21.30
CA ASP A 284 -4.87 -25.45 -22.27
C ASP A 284 -6.05 -24.78 -21.54
N HIS A 285 -6.24 -23.49 -21.81
CA HIS A 285 -7.23 -22.62 -21.17
C HIS A 285 -8.67 -23.02 -21.50
N HIS A 286 -8.89 -23.82 -22.55
CA HIS A 286 -10.22 -24.31 -22.93
C HIS A 286 -10.64 -25.60 -22.23
N LEU A 287 -9.76 -26.21 -21.43
CA LEU A 287 -10.08 -27.45 -20.73
C LEU A 287 -11.00 -27.21 -19.53
N ARG A 288 -12.00 -28.08 -19.39
CA ARG A 288 -12.78 -28.17 -18.15
C ARG A 288 -11.95 -28.88 -17.09
N LEU A 289 -11.86 -28.27 -15.92
CA LEU A 289 -11.06 -28.78 -14.82
C LEU A 289 -11.94 -29.47 -13.79
N ARG A 290 -11.47 -30.58 -13.24
CA ARG A 290 -11.94 -31.12 -11.96
C ARG A 290 -10.91 -30.79 -10.90
N LEU A 291 -11.28 -29.88 -10.00
CA LEU A 291 -10.45 -29.42 -8.89
C LEU A 291 -10.94 -30.09 -7.61
N THR A 292 -10.10 -30.85 -6.91
CA THR A 292 -10.49 -31.51 -5.66
C THR A 292 -9.48 -31.26 -4.55
N ASN A 293 -9.94 -31.11 -3.32
CA ASN A 293 -9.07 -31.21 -2.17
C ASN A 293 -8.67 -32.67 -1.92
N ASP A 294 -7.85 -32.91 -0.89
CA ASP A 294 -7.36 -34.25 -0.55
C ASP A 294 -8.47 -35.18 0.00
N THR A 295 -9.63 -34.64 0.39
CA THR A 295 -10.81 -35.40 0.79
C THR A 295 -11.77 -35.69 -0.36
N GLY A 296 -11.44 -35.31 -1.59
CA GLY A 296 -12.25 -35.51 -2.79
C GLY A 296 -13.42 -34.52 -2.99
N ALA A 297 -13.61 -33.57 -2.07
CA ALA A 297 -14.57 -32.47 -2.24
C ALA A 297 -13.97 -31.43 -3.20
N GLY A 298 -14.79 -30.82 -4.06
CA GLY A 298 -14.20 -30.06 -5.15
C GLY A 298 -15.17 -29.29 -6.04
N PHE A 299 -14.57 -28.68 -7.06
CA PHE A 299 -15.19 -27.81 -8.04
C PHE A 299 -14.97 -28.35 -9.45
N LEU A 300 -15.92 -28.05 -10.33
CA LEU A 300 -15.73 -28.03 -11.76
C LEU A 300 -15.28 -26.62 -12.16
N GLY A 301 -14.10 -26.51 -12.76
CA GLY A 301 -13.62 -25.28 -13.38
C GLY A 301 -14.15 -25.16 -14.80
N ILE A 302 -15.00 -24.18 -15.04
CA ILE A 302 -15.56 -23.86 -16.36
C ILE A 302 -14.66 -22.79 -17.00
N PRO A 303 -14.12 -23.01 -18.20
CA PRO A 303 -13.33 -22.02 -18.92
C PRO A 303 -14.06 -20.68 -19.04
N ALA A 304 -13.35 -19.60 -18.72
CA ALA A 304 -13.81 -18.23 -18.83
C ALA A 304 -12.63 -17.33 -19.28
N GLU A 305 -12.91 -16.08 -19.62
CA GLU A 305 -11.85 -15.13 -19.95
C GLU A 305 -10.93 -14.92 -18.74
N GLY A 306 -9.63 -15.16 -18.91
CA GLY A 306 -8.61 -14.99 -17.86
C GLY A 306 -8.47 -16.13 -16.84
N GLY A 307 -9.29 -17.20 -16.91
CA GLY A 307 -9.19 -18.33 -15.98
C GLY A 307 -10.36 -19.29 -16.04
N TRP A 308 -10.67 -19.89 -14.88
CA TRP A 308 -11.80 -20.81 -14.71
C TRP A 308 -12.76 -20.33 -13.63
N GLU A 309 -14.05 -20.30 -13.94
CA GLU A 309 -15.12 -20.10 -12.97
C GLU A 309 -15.41 -21.43 -12.26
N LEU A 310 -15.40 -21.42 -10.93
CA LEU A 310 -15.52 -22.63 -10.11
C LEU A 310 -16.98 -22.89 -9.72
N VAL A 311 -17.50 -24.03 -10.15
CA VAL A 311 -18.84 -24.52 -9.80
C VAL A 311 -18.72 -25.72 -8.89
N ARG A 312 -19.46 -25.76 -7.78
CA ARG A 312 -19.43 -26.89 -6.83
C ARG A 312 -19.83 -28.20 -7.53
N ASN A 313 -18.98 -29.22 -7.42
CA ASN A 313 -19.27 -30.55 -7.96
C ASN A 313 -20.35 -31.27 -7.14
N ALA A 314 -20.39 -31.05 -5.82
CA ALA A 314 -21.39 -31.58 -4.91
C ALA A 314 -21.65 -30.65 -3.70
N GLY A 315 -22.91 -30.61 -3.24
CA GLY A 315 -23.38 -29.77 -2.13
C GLY A 315 -23.73 -28.33 -2.53
N ARG A 316 -24.35 -27.59 -1.60
CA ARG A 316 -24.68 -26.16 -1.75
C ARG A 316 -23.75 -25.31 -0.88
N GLY A 317 -23.50 -24.07 -1.29
CA GLY A 317 -22.72 -23.07 -0.56
C GLY A 317 -21.22 -23.11 -0.85
N ALA A 318 -20.47 -22.31 -0.08
CA ALA A 318 -19.01 -22.29 -0.10
C ALA A 318 -18.40 -23.59 0.43
N LEU A 319 -17.22 -23.99 -0.07
CA LEU A 319 -16.49 -25.13 0.47
C LEU A 319 -15.64 -24.64 1.65
N LEU A 320 -15.83 -25.26 2.81
CA LEU A 320 -15.07 -24.94 4.03
C LEU A 320 -14.02 -26.02 4.24
N MET A 321 -12.76 -25.62 4.22
CA MET A 321 -11.62 -26.49 4.47
C MET A 321 -10.99 -26.10 5.80
N PRO A 322 -10.87 -27.02 6.77
CA PRO A 322 -10.02 -26.80 7.94
C PRO A 322 -8.60 -26.52 7.45
N ALA A 323 -8.06 -25.36 7.81
CA ALA A 323 -6.71 -24.96 7.46
C ALA A 323 -6.24 -23.93 8.47
N ALA A 324 -5.10 -24.18 9.12
CA ALA A 324 -4.52 -23.18 10.01
C ALA A 324 -4.24 -21.87 9.23
N PRO A 325 -4.28 -20.70 9.86
CA PRO A 325 -4.07 -19.43 9.17
C PRO A 325 -2.81 -19.38 8.30
N ASP A 326 -1.74 -20.00 8.77
CA ASP A 326 -0.41 -20.07 8.17
C ASP A 326 -0.21 -21.25 7.21
N GLU A 327 -1.12 -22.22 7.23
CA GLU A 327 -1.02 -23.42 6.40
C GLU A 327 -1.52 -23.14 4.98
N PRO A 328 -0.74 -23.41 3.92
CA PRO A 328 -1.18 -23.23 2.54
C PRO A 328 -2.35 -24.16 2.17
N VAL A 329 -3.22 -23.68 1.29
CA VAL A 329 -4.38 -24.43 0.79
C VAL A 329 -4.13 -24.83 -0.65
N PHE A 330 -4.40 -26.11 -0.93
CA PHE A 330 -4.18 -26.71 -2.24
C PHE A 330 -5.46 -27.29 -2.82
N LEU A 331 -5.50 -27.36 -4.16
CA LEU A 331 -6.40 -28.21 -4.91
C LEU A 331 -5.60 -29.07 -5.89
N ASN A 332 -6.13 -30.25 -6.20
CA ASN A 332 -5.62 -31.15 -7.22
C ASN A 332 -6.42 -30.93 -8.51
N ALA A 333 -5.76 -30.45 -9.56
CA ALA A 333 -6.36 -30.20 -10.85
C ALA A 333 -6.27 -31.42 -11.75
N HIS A 334 -7.39 -31.80 -12.35
CA HIS A 334 -7.49 -32.88 -13.31
C HIS A 334 -8.25 -32.41 -14.55
N ALA A 335 -7.92 -32.96 -15.71
CA ALA A 335 -8.72 -32.83 -16.93
C ALA A 335 -8.82 -34.20 -17.60
N ASP A 336 -10.00 -34.58 -18.07
CA ASP A 336 -10.25 -35.85 -18.77
C ASP A 336 -9.70 -37.09 -18.06
N GLY A 337 -9.83 -37.12 -16.73
CA GLY A 337 -9.35 -38.22 -15.88
C GLY A 337 -7.84 -38.24 -15.64
N ARG A 338 -7.07 -37.29 -16.20
CA ARG A 338 -5.63 -37.16 -15.97
C ARG A 338 -5.35 -36.08 -14.93
N PHE A 339 -4.45 -36.39 -14.00
CA PHE A 339 -3.90 -35.40 -13.08
C PHE A 339 -3.00 -34.43 -13.84
N LEU A 340 -3.22 -33.13 -13.62
CA LEU A 340 -2.44 -32.05 -14.23
C LEU A 340 -1.40 -31.52 -13.24
N ALA A 341 -1.87 -31.01 -12.10
CA ALA A 341 -1.01 -30.40 -11.08
C ALA A 341 -1.72 -30.28 -9.74
N ARG A 342 -0.93 -30.17 -8.66
CA ARG A 342 -1.38 -29.68 -7.36
C ARG A 342 -1.13 -28.18 -7.31
N ILE A 343 -2.21 -27.41 -7.17
CA ILE A 343 -2.18 -25.94 -7.24
C ILE A 343 -2.28 -25.35 -5.84
N VAL A 344 -1.44 -24.36 -5.56
CA VAL A 344 -1.60 -23.49 -4.38
C VAL A 344 -2.67 -22.47 -4.74
N ILE A 345 -3.76 -22.47 -3.97
CA ILE A 345 -4.86 -21.51 -4.14
C ILE A 345 -4.87 -20.42 -3.07
N ASP A 346 -4.18 -20.66 -1.96
CA ASP A 346 -3.85 -19.67 -0.94
C ASP A 346 -2.55 -20.09 -0.26
N ALA A 347 -1.56 -19.19 -0.19
CA ALA A 347 -0.25 -19.52 0.37
C ALA A 347 -0.22 -19.60 1.90
N GLY A 348 -1.31 -19.20 2.58
CA GLY A 348 -1.32 -19.00 4.01
C GLY A 348 -0.85 -17.61 4.41
N GLN A 349 -1.14 -17.26 5.66
CA GLN A 349 -0.62 -16.06 6.31
C GLN A 349 0.79 -16.34 6.85
N PRO A 350 1.57 -15.29 7.11
CA PRO A 350 2.73 -15.37 8.00
C PRO A 350 2.48 -16.22 9.24
N ALA A 351 3.44 -17.07 9.58
CA ALA A 351 3.36 -17.83 10.81
C ALA A 351 3.31 -16.88 12.03
N PRO A 352 2.56 -17.20 13.10
CA PRO A 352 2.34 -16.26 14.22
C PRO A 352 3.61 -15.85 14.98
N ASP A 353 4.70 -16.60 14.81
CA ASP A 353 6.05 -16.31 15.31
C ASP A 353 6.84 -15.38 14.39
N GLU A 354 6.59 -15.41 13.08
CA GLU A 354 7.12 -14.44 12.12
C GLU A 354 6.40 -13.08 12.23
N ALA A 355 5.08 -13.09 12.36
CA ALA A 355 4.29 -11.89 12.58
C ALA A 355 2.90 -12.20 13.16
N PRO A 356 2.37 -11.33 14.05
CA PRO A 356 1.01 -11.48 14.54
C PRO A 356 0.00 -11.26 13.40
N SER A 357 -0.96 -12.16 13.26
CA SER A 357 -2.12 -11.95 12.40
C SER A 357 -3.24 -11.24 13.16
N LEU A 358 -3.85 -10.26 12.51
CA LEU A 358 -4.96 -9.49 13.05
C LEU A 358 -6.27 -9.96 12.40
N TRP A 359 -7.33 -9.97 13.19
CA TRP A 359 -8.63 -10.50 12.80
C TRP A 359 -9.73 -9.57 13.29
N ARG A 360 -10.83 -9.48 12.54
CA ARG A 360 -12.02 -8.71 12.90
C ARG A 360 -13.25 -9.58 12.84
N ALA A 361 -14.27 -9.20 13.61
CA ALA A 361 -15.59 -9.79 13.45
C ALA A 361 -16.16 -9.46 12.05
N VAL A 362 -16.88 -10.44 11.48
CA VAL A 362 -17.64 -10.23 10.25
C VAL A 362 -18.73 -9.19 10.51
N ASP A 363 -19.44 -9.33 11.63
CA ASP A 363 -20.40 -8.37 12.15
C ASP A 363 -19.70 -7.44 13.16
N ALA A 364 -19.63 -6.15 12.84
CA ALA A 364 -18.90 -5.16 13.63
C ALA A 364 -19.55 -4.86 14.98
N ASP A 365 -20.85 -5.13 15.12
CA ASP A 365 -21.63 -4.82 16.32
C ASP A 365 -21.80 -6.05 17.23
N ALA A 366 -21.33 -7.22 16.79
CA ALA A 366 -21.39 -8.44 17.58
C ALA A 366 -20.42 -8.42 18.77
N GLU A 367 -20.96 -8.38 19.99
CA GLU A 367 -20.18 -8.40 21.23
C GLU A 367 -19.39 -9.71 21.42
N PHE A 368 -19.95 -10.82 20.92
CA PHE A 368 -19.36 -12.16 20.92
C PHE A 368 -19.37 -12.76 19.50
N PRO A 369 -18.41 -12.39 18.65
CA PRO A 369 -18.39 -12.88 17.28
C PRO A 369 -18.14 -14.39 17.25
N GLU A 370 -18.83 -15.08 16.34
CA GLU A 370 -18.61 -16.50 16.04
C GLU A 370 -17.68 -16.71 14.84
N ILE A 371 -17.53 -15.68 14.00
CA ILE A 371 -16.69 -15.70 12.81
C ILE A 371 -15.82 -14.45 12.81
N LEU A 372 -14.50 -14.67 12.67
CA LEU A 372 -13.54 -13.62 12.40
C LEU A 372 -12.97 -13.80 11.00
N VAL A 373 -12.68 -12.69 10.33
CA VAL A 373 -11.96 -12.64 9.05
C VAL A 373 -10.65 -11.89 9.25
N PRO A 374 -9.59 -12.23 8.50
CA PRO A 374 -8.31 -11.57 8.68
C PRO A 374 -8.43 -10.09 8.31
N LEU A 375 -7.74 -9.28 9.08
CA LEU A 375 -7.33 -7.96 8.67
C LEU A 375 -6.07 -8.14 7.84
N SER A 376 -6.11 -7.69 6.60
CA SER A 376 -5.03 -7.84 5.64
C SER A 376 -3.82 -6.97 6.04
N GLY A 377 -2.99 -7.44 6.99
CA GLY A 377 -1.56 -7.12 7.06
C GLY A 377 -0.89 -7.13 8.43
N ARG A 378 0.41 -7.47 8.38
CA ARG A 378 1.37 -7.37 9.49
C ARG A 378 1.48 -5.88 9.88
N GLY A 379 1.09 -5.49 11.09
CA GLY A 379 1.33 -4.12 11.55
C GLY A 379 0.55 -3.70 12.80
N LEU A 380 1.27 -3.09 13.74
CA LEU A 380 0.82 -2.58 15.03
C LEU A 380 -0.47 -1.74 14.95
N THR A 381 -1.48 -2.07 15.75
CA THR A 381 -2.66 -1.23 15.92
C THR A 381 -2.38 -0.08 16.88
N ARG A 382 -2.53 1.17 16.41
CA ARG A 382 -2.94 2.27 17.28
C ARG A 382 -4.45 2.18 17.48
N ALA A 383 -4.87 2.33 18.74
CA ALA A 383 -6.23 2.14 19.19
C ALA A 383 -7.20 3.14 18.55
N GLY A 384 -7.94 2.68 17.53
CA GLY A 384 -9.24 3.24 17.16
C GLY A 384 -10.37 2.55 17.96
N PRO A 385 -11.60 3.08 17.92
CA PRO A 385 -12.69 2.67 18.82
C PRO A 385 -13.28 1.27 18.56
N ARG A 386 -12.72 0.47 17.67
CA ARG A 386 -13.23 -0.86 17.30
C ARG A 386 -12.26 -1.97 17.74
N CYS A 387 -12.79 -2.98 18.43
CA CYS A 387 -11.98 -4.08 18.97
C CYS A 387 -11.46 -4.98 17.84
N SER A 388 -10.17 -5.31 17.89
CA SER A 388 -9.51 -6.26 17.00
C SER A 388 -9.05 -7.49 17.77
N TRP A 389 -8.81 -8.59 17.07
CA TRP A 389 -8.31 -9.84 17.65
C TRP A 389 -6.93 -10.13 17.09
N ALA A 390 -5.95 -10.41 17.96
CA ALA A 390 -4.60 -10.75 17.55
C ALA A 390 -4.30 -12.22 17.86
N LEU A 391 -3.75 -12.93 16.88
CA LEU A 391 -3.17 -14.26 17.07
C LEU A 391 -1.66 -14.09 17.33
N LYS A 392 -1.16 -14.61 18.46
CA LYS A 392 0.27 -14.58 18.82
C LYS A 392 0.81 -15.97 19.12
N ALA A 393 2.06 -16.22 18.73
CA ALA A 393 2.78 -17.43 19.12
C ALA A 393 3.06 -17.46 20.64
N MET A 394 2.70 -18.57 21.28
CA MET A 394 3.36 -19.05 22.50
C MET A 394 3.58 -20.54 22.36
N ALA A 395 4.73 -21.02 22.85
CA ALA A 395 5.27 -22.37 22.68
C ALA A 395 4.17 -23.43 22.42
N ARG A 396 4.10 -23.82 21.14
CA ARG A 396 3.30 -24.91 20.55
C ARG A 396 1.77 -24.75 20.43
N CYS A 397 1.14 -23.66 20.87
CA CYS A 397 -0.30 -23.42 20.64
C CYS A 397 -0.62 -21.90 20.62
N GLY A 398 -0.96 -21.33 19.46
CA GLY A 398 -1.22 -19.90 19.29
C GLY A 398 -2.41 -19.38 20.10
N ARG A 399 -2.29 -18.24 20.78
CA ARG A 399 -3.40 -17.62 21.56
C ARG A 399 -4.09 -16.52 20.76
N LEU A 400 -5.43 -16.54 20.75
CA LEU A 400 -6.25 -15.43 20.26
C LEU A 400 -6.55 -14.47 21.41
N ALA A 401 -6.19 -13.21 21.25
CA ALA A 401 -6.40 -12.18 22.26
C ALA A 401 -7.27 -11.04 21.73
N ARG A 402 -8.26 -10.64 22.53
CA ARG A 402 -9.07 -9.45 22.25
C ARG A 402 -8.26 -8.21 22.61
N MET A 403 -8.06 -7.34 21.63
CA MET A 403 -7.45 -6.02 21.80
C MET A 403 -8.58 -4.98 21.75
N CYS A 404 -8.97 -4.49 22.92
CA CYS A 404 -9.85 -3.33 23.06
C CYS A 404 -9.09 -2.20 23.76
N ALA A 405 -9.47 -0.95 23.52
CA ALA A 405 -8.84 0.24 24.11
C ALA A 405 -8.92 0.31 25.65
N GLN A 406 -9.65 -0.61 26.30
CA GLN A 406 -9.70 -0.78 27.75
C GLN A 406 -9.24 -2.18 28.16
N LYS A 407 -8.26 -2.23 29.07
CA LYS A 407 -7.54 -3.41 29.58
C LYS A 407 -8.46 -4.53 30.09
N ARG A 408 -8.20 -5.79 29.67
CA ARG A 408 -7.93 -7.00 30.51
C ARG A 408 -7.78 -8.28 29.63
N TRP A 409 -6.80 -9.13 29.96
CA TRP A 409 -6.55 -10.51 29.47
C TRP A 409 -6.81 -11.50 30.63
N PRO A 410 -6.99 -12.85 30.50
CA PRO A 410 -6.57 -13.79 29.43
C PRO A 410 -7.58 -14.93 29.08
N ALA A 411 -7.23 -15.84 28.16
CA ALA A 411 -7.78 -17.21 28.09
C ALA A 411 -6.73 -18.22 27.54
N CYS A 412 -6.58 -19.39 28.16
CA CYS A 412 -5.60 -20.43 27.83
C CYS A 412 -6.17 -21.51 26.89
N TRP A 413 -5.31 -22.05 26.02
CA TRP A 413 -5.53 -23.30 25.25
C TRP A 413 -5.23 -24.52 26.14
N GLY A 414 -6.01 -25.60 26.02
CA GLY A 414 -5.74 -26.87 26.68
C GLY A 414 -6.08 -28.05 25.76
N GLY A 415 -5.06 -28.80 25.37
CA GLY A 415 -5.20 -30.14 24.78
C GLY A 415 -5.37 -31.19 25.87
N ALA A 416 -6.19 -32.20 25.58
CA ALA A 416 -6.58 -33.25 26.50
C ALA A 416 -5.40 -34.07 27.07
N SER A 417 -5.44 -34.28 28.38
CA SER A 417 -4.70 -35.30 29.12
C SER A 417 -5.03 -36.70 28.58
N GLN A 418 -4.01 -37.45 28.18
CA GLN A 418 -4.08 -38.91 28.04
C GLN A 418 -3.72 -39.56 29.38
N ASN A 419 -4.67 -40.33 29.92
CA ASN A 419 -4.45 -41.28 31.00
C ASN A 419 -3.45 -42.37 30.56
N GLY A 420 -2.40 -42.58 31.36
CA GLY A 420 -1.50 -43.73 31.24
C GLY A 420 -0.86 -44.03 32.59
N LYS A 421 -1.33 -45.10 33.25
CA LYS A 421 -0.87 -45.66 34.53
C LYS A 421 0.55 -46.24 34.44
N MET A 422 1.31 -46.14 35.52
CA MET A 422 2.16 -47.16 36.20
C MET A 422 2.97 -46.43 37.29
N GLN A 423 2.77 -46.61 38.62
CA GLN A 423 3.21 -47.73 39.49
C GLN A 423 4.60 -48.25 39.04
N VAL A 424 5.71 -48.10 39.77
CA VAL A 424 6.04 -48.04 41.21
C VAL A 424 7.24 -47.10 41.37
#